data_AF-A0A0G4MFQ2-F1
#
_entry.id   AF-A0A0G4MFQ2-F1
#
_cell.length_a   1.000
_cell.length_b   1.000
_cell.length_c   1.000
_cell.angle_alpha   90.00
_cell.angle_beta   90.00
_cell.angle_gamma   90.00
#
_symmetry.space_group_name_H-M   'P 1'
#
loop_
_entity.id
_entity.type
_entity.pdbx_description
1 polymer ?
#
loop_
_entity_poly.entity_id
_entity_poly.type
_entity_poly.pdbx_seq_one_letter_code
_entity_poly.pdbx_strand_id
1 'polypeptide(L)'
;MTTSSPQFRESSPLMGTRSPKSQFTYRQLSLLASYAVSSPLRVIAHIDLDAFYAQCEMVRLNTPEDQPLAVQQWQGLIAINYPARSFGIGRHCTLAEARKLCPDLIAQHVATWREGDDKWAYRDDAAANITSDKVSLDPYRLQSRRILALIKETLPSDLQKVEKASIDERGYLGRRSSRSTGKQTP
;
A
#
# COMPACT_ATOMS: atom_id res chain seq x y z
N MET A 1 -9.73 1.38 25.72
CA MET A 1 -10.32 2.70 25.39
C MET A 1 -10.97 2.56 24.03
N THR A 2 -12.29 2.52 23.98
CA THR A 2 -13.09 2.30 22.76
C THR A 2 -13.24 3.63 22.02
N THR A 3 -12.49 3.81 20.94
CA THR A 3 -12.69 4.94 20.02
C THR A 3 -13.93 4.67 19.18
N SER A 4 -15.00 5.42 19.44
CA SER A 4 -16.21 5.37 18.63
C SER A 4 -15.94 5.97 17.25
N SER A 5 -16.14 5.19 16.20
CA SER A 5 -16.18 5.71 14.83
C SER A 5 -17.30 6.74 14.72
N PRO A 6 -17.09 7.91 14.08
CA PRO A 6 -18.17 8.85 13.83
C PRO A 6 -19.23 8.19 12.95
N GLN A 7 -20.48 8.15 13.44
CA GLN A 7 -21.62 7.63 12.69
C GLN A 7 -21.81 8.41 11.38
N PHE A 8 -21.90 7.68 10.28
CA PHE A 8 -22.28 8.24 8.99
C PHE A 8 -23.68 8.86 9.11
N ARG A 9 -23.77 10.17 8.92
CA ARG A 9 -25.06 10.89 8.87
C ARG A 9 -25.55 10.91 7.43
N GLU A 10 -26.63 10.19 7.17
CA GLU A 10 -27.41 10.37 5.94
C GLU A 10 -27.90 11.82 5.81
N SER A 11 -27.92 12.31 4.57
CA SER A 11 -28.47 13.61 4.21
C SER A 11 -29.93 13.68 4.65
N SER A 12 -30.32 14.73 5.39
CA SER A 12 -31.72 14.92 5.81
C SER A 12 -32.69 14.97 4.61
N PRO A 13 -33.91 14.42 4.74
CA PRO A 13 -34.93 14.49 3.69
C PRO A 13 -35.30 15.95 3.38
N LEU A 14 -35.60 16.22 2.10
CA LEU A 14 -35.88 17.55 1.53
C LEU A 14 -37.16 18.24 2.06
N MET A 15 -37.85 17.68 3.06
CA MET A 15 -39.13 18.21 3.56
C MET A 15 -38.93 18.96 4.88
N GLY A 16 -38.61 20.26 4.77
CA GLY A 16 -38.58 21.18 5.90
C GLY A 16 -38.33 22.62 5.44
N THR A 17 -39.15 23.56 5.90
CA THR A 17 -39.17 25.00 5.52
C THR A 17 -37.95 25.82 5.99
N ARG A 18 -36.88 25.16 6.44
CA ARG A 18 -35.59 25.77 6.78
C ARG A 18 -34.50 25.06 6.01
N SER A 19 -33.80 25.79 5.14
CA SER A 19 -32.58 25.28 4.52
C SER A 19 -31.63 24.82 5.64
N PRO A 20 -31.22 23.54 5.68
CA PRO A 20 -30.30 23.08 6.71
C PRO A 20 -28.99 23.86 6.57
N LYS A 21 -28.61 24.58 7.64
CA LYS A 21 -27.31 25.24 7.71
C LYS A 21 -26.24 24.15 7.84
N SER A 22 -25.20 24.22 7.01
CA SER A 22 -24.07 23.31 7.09
C SER A 22 -23.48 23.31 8.51
N GLN A 23 -23.09 22.13 8.99
CA GLN A 23 -22.31 21.98 10.22
C GLN A 23 -20.89 22.55 10.10
N PHE A 24 -20.47 22.91 8.89
CA PHE A 24 -19.16 23.47 8.60
C PHE A 24 -19.23 24.95 8.20
N THR A 25 -18.20 25.70 8.55
CA THR A 25 -18.08 27.13 8.28
C THR A 25 -17.23 27.41 7.04
N TYR A 26 -17.43 28.58 6.42
CA TYR A 26 -16.55 29.06 5.33
C TYR A 26 -15.09 29.15 5.75
N ARG A 27 -14.80 29.49 7.01
CA ARG A 27 -13.43 29.45 7.56
C ARG A 27 -12.82 28.06 7.47
N GLN A 28 -13.56 27.02 7.84
CA GLN A 28 -13.10 25.62 7.73
C GLN A 28 -12.88 25.22 6.26
N LEU A 29 -13.72 25.69 5.35
CA LEU A 29 -13.55 25.47 3.92
C LEU A 29 -12.27 26.16 3.39
N SER A 30 -12.00 27.39 3.81
CA SER A 30 -10.76 28.09 3.46
C SER A 30 -9.53 27.40 4.04
N LEU A 31 -9.62 26.83 5.24
CA LEU A 31 -8.54 26.04 5.87
C LEU A 31 -8.23 24.73 5.13
N LEU A 32 -9.17 24.22 4.31
CA LEU A 32 -8.89 23.08 3.42
C LEU A 32 -7.81 23.44 2.39
N ALA A 33 -7.82 24.68 1.88
CA ALA A 33 -6.87 25.13 0.87
C ALA A 33 -5.44 25.30 1.42
N SER A 34 -5.28 25.41 2.75
CA SER A 34 -3.97 25.56 3.41
C SER A 34 -3.44 24.28 4.06
N TYR A 35 -4.07 23.12 3.81
CA TYR A 35 -3.67 21.83 4.40
C TYR A 35 -3.62 21.84 5.93
N ALA A 36 -4.42 22.69 6.58
CA ALA A 36 -4.40 22.83 8.03
C ALA A 36 -4.78 21.49 8.69
N VAL A 37 -3.87 20.94 9.48
CA VAL A 37 -4.09 19.68 10.23
C VAL A 37 -5.27 19.77 11.19
N SER A 38 -5.62 20.99 11.61
CA SER A 38 -6.75 21.32 12.49
C SER A 38 -8.09 21.47 11.75
N SER A 39 -8.11 21.46 10.42
CA SER A 39 -9.38 21.57 9.68
C SER A 39 -10.20 20.29 9.81
N PRO A 40 -11.46 20.35 10.29
CA PRO A 40 -12.33 19.19 10.35
C PRO A 40 -12.78 18.71 8.96
N LEU A 41 -12.53 19.49 7.90
CA LEU A 41 -12.82 19.13 6.52
C LEU A 41 -11.67 18.39 5.83
N ARG A 42 -10.55 18.19 6.53
CA ARG A 42 -9.34 17.55 6.00
C ARG A 42 -9.61 16.10 5.59
N VAL A 43 -9.23 15.73 4.37
CA VAL A 43 -9.33 14.35 3.86
C VAL A 43 -7.95 13.72 3.84
N ILE A 44 -7.80 12.62 4.57
CA ILE A 44 -6.57 11.84 4.64
C ILE A 44 -6.81 10.50 3.94
N ALA A 45 -5.90 10.11 3.05
CA ALA A 45 -5.87 8.76 2.51
C ALA A 45 -4.59 8.06 2.99
N HIS A 46 -4.74 6.83 3.46
CA HIS A 46 -3.63 5.93 3.77
C HIS A 46 -3.58 4.88 2.69
N ILE A 47 -2.42 4.69 2.07
CA ILE A 47 -2.22 3.68 1.03
C ILE A 47 -1.22 2.67 1.56
N ASP A 48 -1.67 1.42 1.66
CA ASP A 48 -0.90 0.24 2.05
C ASP A 48 -0.89 -0.72 0.85
N LEU A 49 0.26 -1.33 0.56
CA LEU A 49 0.42 -2.22 -0.59
C LEU A 49 0.25 -3.68 -0.14
N ASP A 50 -0.86 -4.27 -0.58
CA ASP A 50 -1.23 -5.64 -0.24
C ASP A 50 -0.15 -6.67 -0.57
N ALA A 51 0.37 -7.39 0.43
CA ALA A 51 1.37 -8.44 0.25
C ALA A 51 2.56 -8.01 -0.66
N PHE A 52 3.04 -6.78 -0.50
CA PHE A 52 3.94 -6.07 -1.42
C PHE A 52 5.08 -6.91 -2.02
N TYR A 53 5.86 -7.64 -1.21
CA TYR A 53 6.97 -8.42 -1.74
C TYR A 53 6.50 -9.59 -2.63
N ALA A 54 5.39 -10.24 -2.27
CA ALA A 54 4.83 -11.31 -3.09
C ALA A 54 4.34 -10.77 -4.43
N GLN A 55 3.67 -9.61 -4.45
CA GLN A 55 3.27 -8.96 -5.70
C GLN A 55 4.47 -8.57 -6.58
N CYS A 56 5.55 -8.05 -5.98
CA CYS A 56 6.78 -7.73 -6.72
C CYS A 56 7.36 -8.99 -7.41
N GLU A 57 7.40 -10.11 -6.70
CA GLU A 57 7.90 -11.37 -7.27
C GLU A 57 6.94 -11.96 -8.30
N MET A 58 5.62 -11.85 -8.11
CA MET A 58 4.64 -12.28 -9.11
C MET A 58 4.82 -11.54 -10.44
N VAL A 59 4.98 -10.22 -10.40
CA VAL A 59 5.24 -9.42 -11.61
C VAL A 59 6.58 -9.78 -12.24
N ARG A 60 7.65 -9.94 -11.44
CA ARG A 60 8.98 -10.28 -11.95
C ARG A 60 9.01 -11.66 -12.63
N LEU A 61 8.31 -12.63 -12.05
CA LEU A 61 8.25 -14.01 -12.54
C LEU A 61 7.17 -14.23 -13.60
N ASN A 62 6.34 -13.22 -13.90
CA ASN A 62 5.13 -13.34 -14.72
C ASN A 62 4.19 -14.45 -14.22
N THR A 63 4.04 -14.53 -12.89
CA THR A 63 3.20 -15.52 -12.22
C THR A 63 1.73 -15.12 -12.32
N PRO A 64 0.81 -16.05 -12.63
CA PRO A 64 -0.64 -15.81 -12.60
C PRO A 64 -1.14 -15.32 -11.23
N GLU A 65 -2.23 -14.56 -11.21
CA GLU A 65 -2.78 -13.99 -9.97
C GLU A 65 -3.34 -15.05 -9.01
N ASP A 66 -3.78 -16.20 -9.54
CA ASP A 66 -4.35 -17.33 -8.83
C ASP A 66 -3.29 -18.32 -8.31
N GLN A 67 -2.04 -18.20 -8.76
CA GLN A 67 -0.95 -19.09 -8.37
C GLN A 67 -0.48 -18.79 -6.93
N PRO A 68 -0.47 -19.79 -6.02
CA PRO A 68 0.08 -19.62 -4.67
C PRO A 68 1.56 -19.29 -4.70
N LEU A 69 1.93 -18.16 -4.09
CA LEU A 69 3.31 -17.69 -4.01
C LEU A 69 3.62 -17.14 -2.61
N ALA A 70 4.75 -17.55 -2.07
CA ALA A 70 5.34 -17.00 -0.87
C ALA A 70 6.78 -16.54 -1.13
N VAL A 71 7.14 -15.41 -0.53
CA VAL A 71 8.51 -14.90 -0.52
C VAL A 71 9.18 -15.36 0.75
N GLN A 72 10.32 -16.02 0.60
CA GLN A 72 11.12 -16.50 1.72
C GLN A 72 12.39 -15.65 1.91
N GLN A 73 12.77 -15.49 3.17
CA GLN A 73 14.06 -15.00 3.59
C GLN A 73 14.69 -16.07 4.45
N TRP A 74 15.71 -16.72 3.90
CA TRP A 74 16.28 -17.94 4.46
C TRP A 74 15.19 -19.01 4.64
N GLN A 75 14.96 -19.46 5.88
CA GLN A 75 13.94 -20.45 6.23
C GLN A 75 12.57 -19.84 6.57
N GLY A 76 12.48 -18.51 6.71
CA GLY A 76 11.26 -17.81 7.10
C GLY A 76 10.48 -17.26 5.91
N LEU A 77 9.15 -17.22 6.02
CA LEU A 77 8.29 -16.55 5.04
C LEU A 77 8.07 -15.09 5.44
N ILE A 78 8.36 -14.16 4.53
CA ILE A 78 8.26 -12.72 4.79
C ILE A 78 7.04 -12.08 4.11
N ALA A 79 6.54 -12.66 3.03
CA ALA A 79 5.31 -12.23 2.37
C ALA A 79 4.61 -13.43 1.72
N ILE A 80 3.28 -13.41 1.75
CA ILE A 80 2.43 -14.50 1.28
C ILE A 80 1.27 -13.85 0.52
N ASN A 81 1.08 -14.25 -0.74
CA ASN A 81 -0.02 -13.76 -1.56
C ASN A 81 -1.38 -14.35 -1.12
N TYR A 82 -2.47 -13.74 -1.58
CA TYR A 82 -3.82 -14.14 -1.15
C TYR A 82 -4.18 -15.59 -1.50
N PRO A 83 -3.87 -16.11 -2.71
CA PRO A 83 -4.09 -17.52 -3.02
C PRO A 83 -3.36 -18.46 -2.06
N ALA A 84 -2.12 -18.16 -1.65
CA ALA A 84 -1.41 -18.99 -0.68
C ALA A 84 -2.06 -18.94 0.72
N ARG A 85 -2.63 -17.78 1.11
CA ARG A 85 -3.31 -17.63 2.42
C ARG A 85 -4.57 -18.47 2.53
N SER A 86 -5.29 -18.75 1.44
CA SER A 86 -6.49 -19.61 1.50
C SER A 86 -6.18 -21.06 1.87
N PHE A 87 -4.93 -21.51 1.67
CA PHE A 87 -4.44 -22.81 2.14
C PHE A 87 -4.02 -22.81 3.62
N GLY A 88 -4.21 -21.69 4.34
CA GLY A 88 -3.84 -21.57 5.75
C GLY A 88 -2.36 -21.24 5.97
N ILE A 89 -1.62 -20.86 4.93
CA ILE A 89 -0.21 -20.47 5.04
C ILE A 89 -0.13 -19.08 5.67
N GLY A 90 0.44 -19.01 6.87
CA GLY A 90 0.60 -17.78 7.64
C GLY A 90 2.06 -17.36 7.85
N ARG A 91 2.25 -16.19 8.48
CA ARG A 91 3.58 -15.58 8.72
C ARG A 91 4.51 -16.41 9.62
N HIS A 92 3.96 -17.34 10.40
CA HIS A 92 4.73 -18.23 11.28
C HIS A 92 4.96 -19.63 10.70
N CYS A 93 4.47 -19.91 9.48
CA CYS A 93 4.73 -21.19 8.82
C CYS A 93 6.16 -21.25 8.31
N THR A 94 6.81 -22.38 8.57
CA THR A 94 8.07 -22.73 7.88
C THR A 94 7.78 -23.10 6.42
N LEU A 95 8.81 -23.01 5.57
CA LEU A 95 8.69 -23.44 4.18
C LEU A 95 8.22 -24.90 4.04
N ALA A 96 8.71 -25.78 4.92
CA ALA A 96 8.35 -27.19 4.91
C ALA A 96 6.85 -27.41 5.23
N GLU A 97 6.30 -26.68 6.19
CA GLU A 97 4.87 -26.73 6.52
C GLU A 97 4.03 -26.13 5.39
N ALA A 98 4.46 -25.00 4.83
CA ALA A 98 3.77 -24.36 3.73
C ALA A 98 3.67 -25.27 2.49
N ARG A 99 4.75 -26.01 2.17
CA ARG A 99 4.75 -27.02 1.10
C ARG A 99 3.88 -28.24 1.39
N LYS A 100 3.71 -28.62 2.67
CA LYS A 100 2.78 -29.69 3.05
C LYS A 100 1.32 -29.27 2.84
N LEU A 101 0.99 -28.01 3.13
CA LEU A 101 -0.35 -27.45 2.93
C LEU A 101 -0.65 -27.20 1.44
N CYS A 102 0.35 -26.75 0.68
CA CYS A 102 0.23 -26.46 -0.74
C CYS A 102 1.49 -26.96 -1.47
N PRO A 103 1.45 -28.16 -2.07
CA PRO A 103 2.58 -28.72 -2.83
C PRO A 103 3.00 -27.86 -4.03
N ASP A 104 2.03 -27.18 -4.65
CA ASP A 104 2.22 -26.31 -5.82
C ASP A 104 2.70 -24.89 -5.45
N LEU A 105 3.02 -24.63 -4.18
CA LEU A 105 3.48 -23.33 -3.71
C LEU A 105 4.82 -22.94 -4.36
N ILE A 106 4.81 -21.79 -5.05
CA ILE A 106 6.03 -21.13 -5.47
C ILE A 106 6.65 -20.44 -4.25
N ALA A 107 7.82 -20.92 -3.84
CA ALA A 107 8.60 -20.29 -2.77
C ALA A 107 9.79 -19.57 -3.37
N GLN A 108 9.68 -18.26 -3.51
CA GLN A 108 10.72 -17.42 -4.10
C GLN A 108 11.61 -16.84 -3.00
N HIS A 109 12.91 -17.13 -3.05
CA HIS A 109 13.87 -16.49 -2.16
C HIS A 109 14.16 -15.05 -2.59
N VAL A 110 14.35 -14.16 -1.62
CA VAL A 110 14.84 -12.79 -1.86
C VAL A 110 16.21 -12.79 -2.55
N ALA A 111 16.54 -11.73 -3.29
CA ALA A 111 17.87 -11.58 -3.86
C ALA A 111 18.95 -11.57 -2.77
N THR A 112 20.15 -12.05 -3.10
CA THR A 112 21.29 -12.07 -2.18
C THR A 112 22.53 -11.43 -2.80
N TRP A 113 23.39 -10.93 -1.92
CA TRP A 113 24.78 -10.58 -2.17
C TRP A 113 25.65 -11.75 -1.76
N ARG A 114 26.57 -12.17 -2.63
CA ARG A 114 27.58 -13.18 -2.32
C ARG A 114 28.95 -12.50 -2.28
N GLU A 115 29.79 -12.93 -1.35
CA GLU A 115 31.16 -12.42 -1.25
C GLU A 115 31.89 -12.66 -2.59
N GLY A 116 32.43 -11.60 -3.17
CA GLY A 116 33.05 -11.61 -4.50
C GLY A 116 32.18 -11.03 -5.63
N ASP A 117 30.90 -10.77 -5.39
CA ASP A 117 30.03 -10.09 -6.37
C ASP A 117 29.85 -8.60 -6.08
N ASP A 118 29.84 -7.79 -7.15
CA ASP A 118 29.56 -6.35 -7.09
C ASP A 118 28.07 -6.01 -7.17
N LYS A 119 27.19 -7.00 -7.32
CA LYS A 119 25.73 -6.80 -7.45
C LYS A 119 24.96 -7.90 -6.72
N TRP A 120 23.75 -7.56 -6.26
CA TRP A 120 22.79 -8.57 -5.83
C TRP A 120 22.24 -9.36 -7.02
N ALA A 121 21.90 -10.62 -6.78
CA ALA A 121 21.28 -11.50 -7.77
C ALA A 121 20.22 -12.39 -7.12
N TYR A 122 19.24 -12.83 -7.91
CA TYR A 122 18.36 -13.92 -7.53
C TYR A 122 19.08 -15.23 -7.77
N ARG A 123 19.11 -16.11 -6.76
CA ARG A 123 19.81 -17.39 -6.81
C ARG A 123 18.94 -18.47 -6.18
N ASP A 124 18.90 -19.64 -6.81
CA ASP A 124 18.08 -20.77 -6.33
C ASP A 124 18.72 -21.45 -5.10
N ASP A 125 20.05 -21.38 -4.98
CA ASP A 125 20.82 -21.93 -3.86
C ASP A 125 20.89 -20.99 -2.63
N ALA A 126 20.31 -19.79 -2.72
CA ALA A 126 20.43 -18.75 -1.70
C ALA A 126 20.03 -19.26 -0.30
N ALA A 127 18.94 -20.04 -0.20
CA ALA A 127 18.43 -20.51 1.09
C ALA A 127 19.41 -21.44 1.84
N ALA A 128 20.31 -22.12 1.12
CA ALA A 128 21.31 -23.02 1.70
C ALA A 128 22.59 -22.27 2.12
N ASN A 129 22.86 -21.12 1.51
CA ASN A 129 24.11 -20.38 1.67
C ASN A 129 23.99 -19.20 2.64
N ILE A 130 23.28 -19.40 3.76
CA ILE A 130 23.05 -18.35 4.77
C ILE A 130 24.33 -17.78 5.40
N THR A 131 25.41 -18.56 5.42
CA THR A 131 26.68 -18.16 6.04
C THR A 131 27.49 -17.23 5.13
N SER A 132 27.47 -17.45 3.81
CA SER A 132 28.24 -16.67 2.83
C SER A 132 27.45 -15.51 2.25
N ASP A 133 26.13 -15.67 2.12
CA ASP A 133 25.29 -14.73 1.40
C ASP A 133 24.60 -13.75 2.37
N LYS A 134 24.32 -12.54 1.90
CA LYS A 134 23.52 -11.54 2.62
C LYS A 134 22.29 -11.17 1.84
N VAL A 135 21.15 -11.03 2.51
CA VAL A 135 19.89 -10.65 1.88
C VAL A 135 19.94 -9.23 1.33
N SER A 136 19.46 -9.07 0.09
CA SER A 136 19.22 -7.79 -0.55
C SER A 136 17.72 -7.57 -0.76
N LEU A 137 17.19 -6.51 -0.15
CA LEU A 137 15.81 -6.04 -0.39
C LEU A 137 15.75 -4.88 -1.39
N ASP A 138 16.87 -4.59 -2.05
CA ASP A 138 16.95 -3.52 -3.04
C ASP A 138 15.97 -3.68 -4.21
N PRO A 139 15.69 -4.89 -4.74
CA PRO A 139 14.65 -5.06 -5.77
C PRO A 139 13.31 -4.45 -5.34
N TYR A 140 12.88 -4.71 -4.11
CA TYR A 140 11.62 -4.20 -3.56
C TYR A 140 11.69 -2.69 -3.31
N ARG A 141 12.83 -2.16 -2.85
CA ARG A 141 13.03 -0.70 -2.71
C ARG A 141 12.93 0.03 -4.05
N LEU A 142 13.45 -0.57 -5.13
CA LEU A 142 13.31 -0.01 -6.49
C LEU A 142 11.83 0.03 -6.92
N GLN A 143 11.07 -1.04 -6.70
CA GLN A 143 9.64 -1.06 -7.05
C GLN A 143 8.83 -0.06 -6.21
N SER A 144 9.10 0.02 -4.91
CA SER A 144 8.50 1.03 -4.03
C SER A 144 8.75 2.44 -4.56
N ARG A 145 10.01 2.79 -4.92
CA ARG A 145 10.31 4.10 -5.51
C ARG A 145 9.52 4.39 -6.79
N ARG A 146 9.32 3.39 -7.65
CA ARG A 146 8.53 3.53 -8.89
C ARG A 146 7.06 3.79 -8.60
N ILE A 147 6.45 3.01 -7.70
CA ILE A 147 5.06 3.20 -7.26
C ILE A 147 4.88 4.60 -6.67
N LEU A 148 5.83 5.01 -5.83
CA LEU A 148 5.79 6.32 -5.19
C LEU A 148 6.01 7.49 -6.14
N ALA A 149 6.74 7.28 -7.23
CA ALA A 149 6.88 8.26 -8.31
C ALA A 149 5.56 8.38 -9.08
N LEU A 150 4.95 7.25 -9.46
CA LEU A 150 3.67 7.22 -10.15
C LEU A 150 2.56 7.91 -9.35
N ILE A 151 2.47 7.66 -8.04
CA ILE A 151 1.45 8.33 -7.20
C ILE A 151 1.69 9.85 -7.15
N LYS A 152 2.95 10.30 -7.14
CA LYS A 152 3.27 11.74 -7.18
C LYS A 152 2.93 12.37 -8.54
N GLU A 153 3.10 11.65 -9.63
CA GLU A 153 2.80 12.12 -11.00
C GLU A 153 1.29 12.18 -11.26
N THR A 154 0.54 11.22 -10.73
CA THR A 154 -0.92 11.13 -10.89
C THR A 154 -1.68 12.13 -10.02
N LEU A 155 -1.12 12.53 -8.89
CA LEU A 155 -1.73 13.55 -8.04
C LEU A 155 -1.43 14.95 -8.59
N PRO A 156 -2.40 15.89 -8.60
CA PRO A 156 -2.15 17.25 -9.09
C PRO A 156 -1.05 17.94 -8.26
N SER A 157 -0.06 18.52 -8.92
CA SER A 157 1.13 19.12 -8.27
C SER A 157 0.79 20.29 -7.34
N ASP A 158 -0.33 20.96 -7.59
CA ASP A 158 -0.89 22.04 -6.76
C ASP A 158 -1.60 21.52 -5.50
N LEU A 159 -1.80 20.19 -5.40
CA LEU A 159 -2.59 19.57 -4.34
C LEU A 159 -1.81 18.79 -3.28
N GLN A 160 -0.48 18.73 -3.36
CA GLN A 160 0.30 17.72 -2.65
C GLN A 160 0.92 18.20 -1.33
N LYS A 161 0.58 17.51 -0.24
CA LYS A 161 1.48 17.31 0.90
C LYS A 161 1.58 15.80 1.15
N VAL A 162 2.75 15.22 0.83
CA VAL A 162 2.99 13.77 0.89
C VAL A 162 4.03 13.48 1.97
N GLU A 163 3.68 12.63 2.93
CA GLU A 163 4.58 12.19 4.01
C GLU A 163 4.85 10.69 3.87
N LYS A 164 6.13 10.30 3.92
CA LYS A 164 6.54 8.89 3.83
C LYS A 164 6.42 8.24 5.21
N ALA A 165 5.63 7.17 5.32
CA ALA A 165 5.44 6.45 6.58
C ALA A 165 6.36 5.21 6.68
N SER A 166 6.45 4.41 5.62
CA SER A 166 7.33 3.23 5.58
C SER A 166 7.84 2.94 4.14
N ILE A 167 8.32 1.72 3.89
CA ILE A 167 8.73 1.27 2.55
C ILE A 167 7.53 1.04 1.63
N ASP A 168 6.37 0.73 2.19
CA ASP A 168 5.11 0.38 1.53
C ASP A 168 3.94 1.30 1.93
N GLU A 169 4.12 2.19 2.91
CA GLU A 169 3.05 3.06 3.41
C GLU A 169 3.32 4.55 3.16
N ARG A 170 2.26 5.28 2.77
CA ARG A 170 2.23 6.74 2.76
C ARG A 170 0.89 7.31 3.20
N GLY A 171 0.97 8.44 3.90
CA GLY A 171 -0.16 9.31 4.17
C GLY A 171 -0.31 10.38 3.08
N TYR A 172 -1.53 10.54 2.58
CA TYR A 172 -1.91 11.53 1.57
C TYR A 172 -2.92 12.51 2.13
N LEU A 173 -2.75 13.78 1.77
CA LEU A 173 -3.70 14.83 2.09
C LEU A 173 -4.32 15.38 0.82
N GLY A 174 -5.60 15.08 0.60
CA GLY A 174 -6.32 15.44 -0.62
C GLY A 174 -7.14 16.72 -0.47
N ARG A 175 -7.19 17.55 -1.52
CA ARG A 175 -8.18 18.63 -1.69
C ARG A 175 -9.34 18.12 -2.54
N ARG A 176 -10.58 18.45 -2.18
CA ARG A 176 -11.72 18.25 -3.10
C ARG A 176 -11.69 19.33 -4.18
N SER A 177 -11.70 18.90 -5.45
CA SER A 177 -11.98 19.78 -6.59
C SER A 177 -13.48 20.02 -6.67
N SER A 178 -13.93 21.22 -6.34
CA SER A 178 -15.30 21.65 -6.61
C SER A 178 -15.38 22.16 -8.04
N ARG A 179 -15.91 21.36 -8.98
CA ARG A 179 -16.34 21.88 -10.29
C ARG A 179 -17.61 22.72 -10.07
N SER A 180 -17.48 24.05 -10.09
CA SER A 180 -18.62 24.96 -10.21
C SER A 180 -18.92 25.19 -11.70
N THR A 181 -19.87 24.44 -12.27
CA THR A 181 -20.45 24.78 -13.57
C THR A 181 -21.49 25.87 -13.38
N GLY A 182 -21.04 27.12 -13.44
CA GLY A 182 -21.90 28.30 -13.56
C GLY A 182 -21.51 29.06 -14.82
N LYS A 183 -22.20 28.80 -15.93
CA LYS A 183 -22.26 29.74 -17.06
C LYS A 183 -23.72 30.17 -17.19
N GLN A 184 -24.02 31.32 -16.60
CA GLN A 184 -25.09 32.21 -17.04
C GLN A 184 -24.42 33.28 -17.91
N THR A 185 -24.86 33.38 -19.15
CA THR A 185 -24.53 34.47 -20.07
C THR A 185 -25.82 34.87 -20.81
N PRO A 186 -25.92 36.14 -21.20
CA PRO A 186 -27.17 36.93 -21.19
C PRO A 186 -28.17 36.57 -22.30
#